data_AF-A0A9W7YME0-F1
#
_entry.id   AF-A0A9W7YME0-F1
#
_cell.length_a   1.000
_cell.length_b   1.000
_cell.length_c   1.000
_cell.angle_alpha   90.00
_cell.angle_beta   90.00
_cell.angle_gamma   90.00
#
_symmetry.space_group_name_H-M   'P 1'
#
loop_
_entity.id
_entity.type
_entity.pdbx_description
1 polymer ?
#
loop_
_entity_poly.entity_id
_entity_poly.type
_entity_poly.pdbx_seq_one_letter_code
_entity_poly.pdbx_strand_id
1 'polypeptide(L)'
;MVKGFDVVKNPQDVSFYAGLLLSSYAICQAITIMYWGPLSDRIGRRPTLLMGLTGDLATFVLFGLSKSYKWAIITRSLNGLFAGNSAVVKSVVAEISDDSNRPRMMALLPLMWNIGAVAGSAIGGLLADPANQYPSIFGRFDILRTYPYLLPCLVGSLTTTFGLVVGLFKLKETL
;
A
#
# COMPACT_ATOMS: atom_id res chain seq x y z
N MET A 1 3.42 -5.18 -15.23
CA MET A 1 2.01 -5.18 -14.77
C MET A 1 1.03 -4.74 -15.84
N VAL A 2 1.04 -3.46 -16.26
CA VAL A 2 0.08 -2.96 -17.24
C VAL A 2 0.11 -3.74 -18.57
N LYS A 3 1.30 -4.13 -19.03
CA LYS A 3 1.48 -5.02 -20.20
C LYS A 3 0.81 -6.40 -20.03
N GLY A 4 0.69 -6.90 -18.81
CA GLY A 4 0.11 -8.22 -18.52
C GLY A 4 -1.42 -8.24 -18.48
N PHE A 5 -2.09 -7.08 -18.58
CA PHE A 5 -3.56 -7.00 -18.64
C PHE A 5 -4.11 -6.95 -20.07
N ASP A 6 -3.24 -7.06 -21.09
CA ASP A 6 -3.60 -7.07 -22.52
C ASP A 6 -4.38 -5.84 -23.02
N VAL A 7 -4.35 -4.73 -22.26
CA VAL A 7 -5.02 -3.46 -22.60
C VAL A 7 -4.12 -2.55 -23.44
N VAL A 8 -2.82 -2.84 -23.45
CA VAL A 8 -1.79 -2.05 -24.11
C VAL A 8 -1.62 -2.57 -25.53
N LYS A 9 -2.20 -1.86 -26.51
CA LYS A 9 -2.01 -2.17 -27.94
C LYS A 9 -0.66 -1.69 -28.46
N ASN A 10 -0.16 -0.56 -27.95
CA ASN A 10 1.16 -0.01 -28.30
C ASN A 10 2.07 0.11 -27.07
N PRO A 11 3.37 -0.24 -27.17
CA PRO A 11 4.30 -0.15 -26.04
C PRO A 11 4.44 1.25 -25.41
N GLN A 12 4.13 2.30 -26.18
CA GLN A 12 4.16 3.70 -25.72
C GLN A 12 3.03 4.03 -24.73
N ASP A 13 1.90 3.31 -24.79
CA ASP A 13 0.73 3.57 -23.93
C ASP A 13 0.92 3.03 -22.50
N VAL A 14 1.93 2.18 -22.28
CA VAL A 14 2.21 1.57 -20.97
C VAL A 14 2.36 2.61 -19.89
N SER A 15 3.11 3.69 -20.18
CA SER A 15 3.34 4.79 -19.24
C SER A 15 2.07 5.58 -18.95
N PHE A 16 1.20 5.75 -19.96
CA PHE A 16 -0.08 6.42 -19.79
C PHE A 16 -1.02 5.64 -18.86
N TYR A 17 -1.19 4.35 -19.10
CA TYR A 17 -2.01 3.48 -18.24
C TYR A 17 -1.39 3.27 -16.84
N ALA A 18 -0.06 3.23 -16.73
CA ALA A 18 0.61 3.24 -15.42
C ALA A 18 0.34 4.55 -14.66
N GLY A 19 0.41 5.68 -15.38
CA GLY A 19 0.06 7.00 -14.85
C GLY A 19 -1.39 7.06 -14.37
N LEU A 20 -2.34 6.50 -15.12
CA LEU A 20 -3.75 6.43 -14.72
C LEU A 20 -3.96 5.67 -13.40
N LEU A 21 -3.25 4.55 -13.18
CA LEU A 21 -3.31 3.81 -11.91
C LEU A 21 -2.73 4.61 -10.74
N LEU A 22 -1.65 5.37 -10.98
CA LEU A 22 -1.05 6.22 -9.95
C LEU A 22 -1.97 7.40 -9.62
N SER A 23 -2.55 8.02 -10.65
CA SER A 23 -3.49 9.12 -10.50
C SER A 23 -4.78 8.70 -9.78
N SER A 24 -5.31 7.50 -10.07
CA SER A 24 -6.52 7.03 -9.38
C SER A 24 -6.30 6.85 -7.88
N TYR A 25 -5.14 6.32 -7.49
CA TYR A 25 -4.71 6.25 -6.09
C TYR A 25 -4.59 7.67 -5.49
N ALA A 26 -3.87 8.58 -6.16
CA ALA A 26 -3.61 9.92 -5.64
C ALA A 26 -4.88 10.77 -5.49
N ILE A 27 -5.82 10.68 -6.42
CA ILE A 27 -7.11 11.37 -6.35
C ILE A 27 -7.93 10.86 -5.15
N CYS A 28 -8.05 9.54 -5.00
CA CYS A 28 -8.75 8.94 -3.86
C CYS A 28 -8.09 9.30 -2.53
N GLN A 29 -6.76 9.30 -2.46
CA GLN A 29 -6.02 9.72 -1.28
C GLN A 29 -6.24 11.21 -0.96
N ALA A 30 -6.18 12.08 -1.96
CA ALA A 30 -6.38 13.52 -1.79
C ALA A 30 -7.78 13.87 -1.28
N ILE A 31 -8.81 13.14 -1.75
CA ILE A 31 -10.18 13.33 -1.26
C ILE A 31 -10.29 12.83 0.18
N THR A 32 -9.77 11.63 0.47
CA THR A 32 -9.97 10.99 1.79
C THR A 32 -9.12 11.56 2.91
N ILE A 33 -7.96 12.14 2.62
CA ILE A 33 -7.04 12.65 3.64
C ILE A 33 -7.70 13.69 4.56
N MET A 34 -8.63 14.50 4.02
CA MET A 34 -9.39 15.49 4.78
C MET A 34 -10.42 14.87 5.73
N TYR A 35 -10.92 13.67 5.43
CA TYR A 35 -11.92 12.99 6.25
C TYR A 35 -11.29 12.17 7.37
N TRP A 36 -10.11 11.58 7.14
CA TRP A 36 -9.44 10.72 8.13
C TRP A 36 -8.98 11.47 9.38
N GLY A 37 -8.60 12.75 9.27
CA GLY A 37 -8.20 13.58 10.42
C GLY A 37 -9.32 13.75 11.45
N PRO A 38 -10.46 14.39 11.09
CA PRO A 38 -11.59 14.56 11.98
C PRO A 38 -12.21 13.24 12.43
N LEU A 39 -12.20 12.21 11.57
CA LEU A 39 -12.62 10.87 11.97
C LEU A 39 -11.76 10.39 13.13
N SER A 40 -10.43 10.49 12.99
CA SER A 40 -9.50 10.11 14.04
C SER A 40 -9.65 10.87 15.34
N ASP A 41 -10.06 12.13 15.30
CA ASP A 41 -10.32 12.92 16.52
C ASP A 41 -11.57 12.41 17.26
N ARG A 42 -12.55 11.85 16.54
CA ARG A 42 -13.82 11.36 17.11
C ARG A 42 -13.75 9.93 17.63
N ILE A 43 -13.15 9.03 16.85
CA ILE A 43 -13.11 7.60 17.18
C ILE A 43 -11.83 7.17 17.89
N GLY A 44 -10.83 8.06 17.96
CA GLY A 44 -9.51 7.78 18.52
C GLY A 44 -8.45 7.52 17.45
N ARG A 45 -7.19 7.80 17.80
CA ARG A 45 -6.03 7.66 16.91
C ARG A 45 -5.73 6.19 16.60
N ARG A 46 -5.81 5.32 17.61
CA ARG A 46 -5.49 3.89 17.50
C ARG A 46 -6.44 3.14 16.56
N PRO A 47 -7.78 3.15 16.77
CA PRO A 47 -8.69 2.41 15.89
C PRO A 47 -8.65 2.92 14.46
N THR A 48 -8.42 4.23 14.27
CA THR A 48 -8.29 4.83 12.94
C THR A 48 -7.09 4.27 12.16
N LEU A 49 -5.92 4.21 12.79
CA LEU A 49 -4.72 3.65 12.18
C LEU A 49 -4.88 2.15 11.88
N LEU A 50 -5.50 1.39 12.78
CA LEU A 50 -5.75 -0.04 12.59
C LEU A 50 -6.74 -0.31 11.44
N MET A 51 -7.77 0.52 11.27
CA MET A 51 -8.69 0.42 10.13
C MET A 51 -7.98 0.69 8.80
N GLY A 52 -7.11 1.71 8.75
CA GLY A 52 -6.29 1.99 7.56
C GLY A 52 -5.39 0.80 7.21
N LEU A 53 -4.66 0.26 8.18
CA LEU A 53 -3.79 -0.92 7.99
C LEU A 53 -4.56 -2.17 7.53
N THR A 54 -5.76 -2.38 8.06
CA THR A 54 -6.62 -3.51 7.67
C THR A 54 -7.13 -3.33 6.23
N GLY A 55 -7.51 -2.11 5.85
CA GLY A 55 -7.89 -1.78 4.48
C GLY A 55 -6.74 -1.92 3.48
N ASP A 56 -5.53 -1.51 3.85
CA ASP A 56 -4.32 -1.72 3.05
C ASP A 56 -4.03 -3.21 2.84
N LEU A 57 -4.16 -4.02 3.90
CA LEU A 57 -4.00 -5.48 3.80
C LEU A 57 -5.02 -6.09 2.84
N ALA A 58 -6.30 -5.73 2.98
CA ALA A 58 -7.35 -6.24 2.11
C ALA A 58 -7.11 -5.83 0.65
N THR A 59 -6.75 -4.57 0.41
CA THR A 59 -6.50 -4.06 -0.94
C THR A 59 -5.25 -4.65 -1.58
N PHE A 60 -4.19 -4.96 -0.83
CA PHE A 60 -3.04 -5.70 -1.36
C PHE A 60 -3.42 -7.10 -1.83
N VAL A 61 -4.21 -7.84 -1.04
CA VAL A 61 -4.68 -9.18 -1.43
C VAL A 61 -5.58 -9.10 -2.67
N LEU A 62 -6.52 -8.16 -2.70
CA LEU A 62 -7.42 -7.95 -3.84
C LEU A 62 -6.67 -7.53 -5.12
N PHE A 63 -5.61 -6.74 -4.97
CA PHE A 63 -4.74 -6.33 -6.08
C PHE A 63 -3.90 -7.49 -6.62
N GLY A 64 -3.39 -8.36 -5.74
CA GLY A 64 -2.68 -9.58 -6.12
C GLY A 64 -3.54 -10.56 -6.93
N LEU A 65 -4.85 -10.56 -6.68
CA LEU A 65 -5.86 -11.34 -7.42
C LEU A 65 -6.37 -10.64 -8.69
N SER A 66 -5.79 -9.50 -9.07
CA SER A 66 -6.23 -8.75 -10.24
C SER A 66 -5.92 -9.48 -11.56
N LYS A 67 -6.95 -9.70 -12.38
CA LYS A 67 -6.82 -10.23 -13.76
C LYS A 67 -7.10 -9.20 -14.85
N SER A 68 -7.73 -8.09 -14.48
CA SER A 68 -8.16 -7.06 -15.42
C SER A 68 -7.70 -5.69 -14.95
N TYR A 69 -7.38 -4.83 -15.92
CA TYR A 69 -7.01 -3.45 -15.65
C TYR A 69 -8.11 -2.66 -14.93
N LYS A 70 -9.39 -2.91 -15.23
CA LYS A 70 -10.51 -2.27 -14.51
C LYS A 70 -10.50 -2.64 -13.03
N TRP A 71 -10.23 -3.91 -12.72
CA TRP A 71 -10.11 -4.38 -11.34
C TRP A 71 -8.88 -3.78 -10.65
N ALA A 72 -7.76 -3.65 -11.37
CA ALA A 72 -6.56 -2.98 -10.86
C ALA A 72 -6.83 -1.50 -10.52
N ILE A 73 -7.61 -0.77 -11.33
CA ILE A 73 -8.04 0.59 -11.01
C ILE A 73 -8.88 0.62 -9.73
N ILE A 74 -9.91 -0.22 -9.64
CA ILE A 74 -10.82 -0.23 -8.47
C ILE A 74 -10.04 -0.52 -7.19
N THR A 75 -9.20 -1.55 -7.20
CA THR A 75 -8.38 -1.93 -6.03
C THR A 75 -7.36 -0.86 -5.66
N ARG A 76 -6.79 -0.14 -6.64
CA ARG A 76 -5.91 1.02 -6.38
C ARG A 76 -6.64 2.24 -5.84
N SER A 77 -7.84 2.51 -6.34
CA SER A 77 -8.69 3.56 -5.80
C SER A 77 -9.06 3.26 -4.35
N LEU A 78 -9.49 2.02 -4.05
CA LEU A 78 -9.75 1.57 -2.68
C LEU A 78 -8.51 1.71 -1.79
N ASN A 79 -7.33 1.31 -2.28
CA ASN A 79 -6.09 1.48 -1.54
C ASN A 79 -5.80 2.97 -1.26
N GLY A 80 -6.04 3.86 -2.22
CA GLY A 80 -5.94 5.31 -2.03
C GLY A 80 -6.89 5.83 -0.94
N LEU A 81 -8.10 5.28 -0.83
CA LEU A 81 -9.04 5.66 0.23
C LEU A 81 -8.50 5.32 1.63
N PHE A 82 -7.86 4.16 1.81
CA PHE A 82 -7.27 3.76 3.10
C PHE A 82 -5.93 4.45 3.39
N ALA A 83 -5.16 4.78 2.36
CA ALA A 83 -3.91 5.52 2.47
C ALA A 83 -4.07 6.99 2.93
N GLY A 84 -5.31 7.49 2.98
CA GLY A 84 -5.64 8.75 3.64
C GLY A 84 -5.30 8.78 5.13
N ASN A 85 -5.12 7.62 5.79
CA ASN A 85 -4.69 7.55 7.19
C ASN A 85 -3.30 8.16 7.43
N SER A 86 -2.49 8.36 6.39
CA SER A 86 -1.15 8.95 6.48
C SER A 86 -1.12 10.34 7.16
N ALA A 87 -2.22 11.10 7.11
CA ALA A 87 -2.36 12.34 7.89
C ALA A 87 -2.47 12.08 9.41
N VAL A 88 -3.19 11.02 9.80
CA VAL A 88 -3.36 10.61 11.20
C VAL A 88 -2.04 10.19 11.81
N VAL A 89 -1.19 9.48 11.05
CA VAL A 89 0.18 9.12 11.49
C VAL A 89 0.99 10.37 11.85
N LYS A 90 0.91 11.43 11.04
CA LYS A 90 1.61 12.70 11.31
C LYS A 90 1.08 13.34 12.60
N SER A 91 -0.24 13.33 12.82
CA SER A 91 -0.85 13.84 14.05
C SER A 91 -0.40 13.04 15.28
N VAL A 92 -0.42 11.70 15.21
CA VAL A 92 0.06 10.85 16.32
C VAL A 92 1.52 11.15 16.63
N VAL A 93 2.38 11.24 15.62
CA VAL A 93 3.80 11.58 15.82
C VAL A 93 3.96 12.97 16.43
N ALA A 94 3.12 13.94 16.05
CA ALA A 94 3.13 15.28 16.64
C ALA A 94 2.69 15.28 18.11
N GLU A 95 1.73 14.43 18.48
CA GLU A 95 1.17 14.30 19.83
C GLU A 95 2.12 13.58 20.79
N ILE A 96 2.85 12.55 20.33
CA ILE A 96 3.84 11.84 21.16
C ILE A 96 5.21 12.52 21.22
N SER A 97 5.42 13.59 20.44
CA SER A 97 6.71 14.29 20.38
C SER A 97 6.69 15.55 21.22
N ASP A 98 7.82 15.80 21.88
CA ASP A 98 8.10 17.03 22.62
C ASP A 98 8.83 18.02 21.71
N ASP A 99 8.84 19.30 22.07
CA ASP A 99 9.48 20.35 21.25
C ASP A 99 10.98 20.08 20.97
N SER A 100 11.67 19.38 21.89
CA SER A 100 13.07 18.99 21.71
C SER A 100 13.29 17.85 20.71
N ASN A 101 12.29 16.98 20.49
CA ASN A 101 12.44 15.78 19.64
C ASN A 101 11.53 15.79 18.40
N ARG A 102 10.52 16.68 18.33
CA ARG A 102 9.56 16.80 17.23
C ARG A 102 10.20 16.92 15.85
N PRO A 103 11.26 17.72 15.61
CA PRO A 103 11.91 17.76 14.31
C PRO A 103 12.48 16.40 13.89
N ARG A 104 13.07 15.66 14.83
CA ARG A 104 13.65 14.33 14.59
C ARG A 104 12.56 13.31 14.30
N MET A 105 11.47 13.32 15.08
CA MET A 105 10.34 12.40 14.90
C MET A 105 9.61 12.65 13.58
N MET A 106 9.40 13.90 13.21
CA MET A 106 8.82 14.27 11.91
C MET A 106 9.72 13.90 10.73
N ALA A 107 11.05 13.96 10.90
CA ALA A 107 12.00 13.52 9.87
C ALA A 107 12.03 12.00 9.67
N LEU A 108 11.62 11.20 10.67
CA LEU A 108 11.53 9.75 10.53
C LEU A 108 10.42 9.32 9.57
N LEU A 109 9.34 10.08 9.45
CA LEU A 109 8.22 9.77 8.56
C LEU A 109 8.64 9.66 7.07
N PRO A 110 9.26 10.69 6.46
CA PRO A 110 9.75 10.58 5.09
C PRO A 110 10.91 9.59 4.95
N LEU A 111 11.73 9.39 5.99
CA LEU A 111 12.78 8.37 5.96
C LEU A 111 12.19 6.96 5.80
N MET A 112 11.19 6.61 6.61
CA MET A 112 10.51 5.31 6.53
C MET A 112 9.78 5.14 5.19
N TRP A 113 9.18 6.21 4.67
CA TRP A 113 8.58 6.19 3.33
C TRP A 113 9.58 5.82 2.24
N ASN A 114 10.77 6.45 2.25
CA ASN A 114 11.81 6.18 1.27
C ASN A 114 12.37 4.74 1.40
N ILE A 115 12.58 4.26 2.62
CA ILE A 115 13.00 2.87 2.85
C ILE A 115 11.94 1.90 2.30
N GLY A 116 10.66 2.17 2.59
CA GLY A 116 9.54 1.39 2.07
C GLY A 116 9.46 1.42 0.54
N ALA A 117 9.69 2.58 -0.09
CA ALA A 117 9.69 2.71 -1.54
C ALA A 117 10.83 1.91 -2.20
N VAL A 118 12.03 1.93 -1.63
CA VAL A 118 13.18 1.13 -2.11
C VAL A 118 12.91 -0.35 -1.94
N ALA A 119 12.52 -0.79 -0.74
CA ALA A 119 12.21 -2.19 -0.46
C ALA A 119 11.06 -2.69 -1.34
N GLY A 120 10.00 -1.90 -1.48
CA GLY A 120 8.85 -2.20 -2.32
C GLY A 120 9.20 -2.31 -3.81
N SER A 121 10.10 -1.45 -4.30
CA SER A 121 10.61 -1.53 -5.68
C SER A 121 11.43 -2.79 -5.92
N ALA A 122 12.30 -3.16 -4.96
CA ALA A 122 13.09 -4.39 -5.03
C ALA A 122 12.19 -5.63 -5.02
N ILE A 123 11.25 -5.72 -4.07
CA ILE A 123 10.26 -6.80 -3.97
C ILE A 123 9.43 -6.88 -5.25
N GLY A 124 8.89 -5.75 -5.72
CA GLY A 124 8.06 -5.69 -6.91
C GLY A 124 8.81 -6.07 -8.19
N GLY A 125 10.09 -5.75 -8.31
CA GLY A 125 10.92 -6.09 -9.46
C GLY A 125 11.37 -7.56 -9.46
N LEU A 126 11.78 -8.08 -8.31
CA LEU A 126 12.33 -9.43 -8.16
C LEU A 126 11.25 -10.53 -8.10
N LEU A 127 10.04 -10.19 -7.66
CA LEU A 127 8.95 -11.17 -7.48
C LEU A 127 7.82 -11.00 -8.49
N ALA A 128 7.89 -10.01 -9.38
CA ALA A 128 6.93 -9.90 -10.48
C ALA A 128 7.12 -11.06 -11.47
N ASP A 129 6.03 -11.75 -11.77
CA ASP A 129 6.03 -12.92 -12.67
C ASP A 129 7.01 -14.03 -12.23
N PRO A 130 6.85 -14.55 -11.01
CA PRO A 130 7.80 -15.47 -10.41
C PRO A 130 7.83 -16.83 -11.10
N ALA A 131 6.73 -17.21 -11.77
CA ALA A 131 6.63 -18.47 -12.50
C ALA A 131 7.52 -18.49 -13.75
N ASN A 132 7.75 -17.34 -14.38
CA ASN A 132 8.64 -17.20 -15.53
C ASN A 132 10.08 -16.85 -15.12
N GLN A 133 10.28 -16.07 -14.05
CA GLN A 133 11.63 -15.73 -13.56
C GLN A 133 12.32 -16.87 -12.81
N TYR A 134 11.59 -17.68 -12.03
CA TYR A 134 12.14 -18.80 -11.26
C TYR A 134 11.32 -20.09 -11.47
N PRO A 135 11.33 -20.66 -12.70
CA PRO A 135 10.51 -21.81 -13.05
C PRO A 135 10.85 -23.07 -12.23
N SER A 136 12.09 -23.18 -11.72
CA SER A 136 12.54 -24.30 -10.88
C SER A 136 11.85 -24.35 -9.50
N ILE A 137 11.45 -23.20 -8.96
CA ILE A 137 10.88 -23.09 -7.61
C ILE A 137 9.37 -22.83 -7.69
N PHE A 138 8.94 -21.90 -8.55
CA PHE A 138 7.55 -21.46 -8.64
C PHE A 138 6.78 -22.02 -9.84
N GLY A 139 7.44 -22.70 -10.78
CA GLY A 139 6.80 -23.25 -11.97
C GLY A 139 5.80 -24.39 -11.72
N ARG A 140 5.82 -24.98 -10.51
CA ARG A 140 4.87 -26.00 -10.06
C ARG A 140 3.51 -25.44 -9.61
N PHE A 141 3.42 -24.14 -9.32
CA PHE A 141 2.20 -23.52 -8.80
C PHE A 141 1.42 -22.81 -9.91
N ASP A 142 0.35 -23.43 -10.41
CA ASP A 142 -0.50 -22.85 -11.47
C ASP A 142 -1.19 -21.55 -11.06
N ILE A 143 -1.38 -21.34 -9.75
CA ILE A 143 -1.86 -20.07 -9.18
C ILE A 143 -0.92 -18.90 -9.50
N LEU A 144 0.40 -19.11 -9.46
CA LEU A 144 1.38 -18.04 -9.73
C LEU A 144 1.52 -17.74 -11.22
N ARG A 145 1.19 -18.70 -12.10
CA ARG A 145 1.03 -18.46 -13.54
C ARG A 145 -0.24 -17.67 -13.85
N THR A 146 -1.32 -17.98 -13.15
CA THR A 146 -2.62 -17.30 -13.32
C THR A 146 -2.60 -15.88 -12.73
N TYR A 147 -1.86 -15.68 -11.64
CA TYR A 147 -1.74 -14.41 -10.94
C TYR A 147 -0.26 -14.01 -10.74
N PRO A 148 0.38 -13.44 -11.77
CA PRO A 148 1.82 -13.12 -11.73
C PRO A 148 2.19 -12.03 -10.71
N TYR A 149 1.20 -11.29 -10.19
CA TYR A 149 1.39 -10.24 -9.17
C TYR A 149 0.97 -10.66 -7.77
N LEU A 150 0.50 -11.90 -7.57
CA LEU A 150 0.06 -12.37 -6.27
C LEU A 150 1.22 -12.44 -5.27
N LEU A 151 2.37 -13.00 -5.68
CA LEU A 151 3.53 -13.18 -4.81
C LEU A 151 4.08 -11.85 -4.23
N PRO A 152 4.35 -10.80 -5.03
CA PRO A 152 4.81 -9.53 -4.47
C PRO A 152 3.76 -8.87 -3.58
N CYS A 153 2.46 -9.05 -3.89
CA CYS A 153 1.38 -8.54 -3.05
C CYS A 153 1.26 -9.30 -1.73
N LEU A 154 1.52 -10.61 -1.71
CA LEU A 154 1.56 -11.40 -0.48
C LEU A 154 2.71 -10.96 0.42
N VAL A 155 3.90 -10.74 -0.13
CA VAL A 155 5.05 -10.20 0.63
C VAL A 155 4.73 -8.81 1.19
N GLY A 156 4.10 -7.94 0.38
CA GLY A 156 3.58 -6.66 0.83
C GLY A 156 2.57 -6.81 1.99
N SER A 157 1.60 -7.71 1.84
CA SER A 157 0.60 -7.96 2.89
C SER A 157 1.20 -8.52 4.18
N LEU A 158 2.28 -9.31 4.12
CA LEU A 158 2.98 -9.79 5.31
C LEU A 158 3.62 -8.63 6.08
N THR A 159 4.19 -7.67 5.36
CA THR A 159 4.77 -6.46 5.95
C THR A 159 3.68 -5.62 6.63
N THR A 160 2.54 -5.43 5.97
CA THR A 160 1.40 -4.72 6.55
C THR A 160 0.77 -5.48 7.72
N THR A 161 0.70 -6.81 7.65
CA THR A 161 0.21 -7.66 8.74
C THR A 161 1.10 -7.53 9.96
N PHE A 162 2.42 -7.54 9.78
CA PHE A 162 3.35 -7.31 10.87
C PHE A 162 3.13 -5.94 11.51
N GLY A 163 2.97 -4.89 10.70
CA GLY A 163 2.62 -3.55 11.18
C GLY A 163 1.29 -3.52 11.95
N LEU A 164 0.26 -4.22 11.46
CA LEU A 164 -1.04 -4.34 12.10
C LEU A 164 -0.93 -5.07 13.45
N VAL A 165 -0.22 -6.19 13.51
CA VAL A 165 0.01 -6.95 14.75
C VAL A 165 0.75 -6.11 15.77
N VAL A 166 1.84 -5.44 15.37
CA VAL A 166 2.58 -4.53 16.25
C VAL A 166 1.67 -3.39 16.72
N GLY A 167 0.87 -2.79 15.82
CA GLY A 167 -0.10 -1.76 16.16
C GLY A 167 -1.14 -2.22 17.18
N LEU A 168 -1.65 -3.45 17.04
CA LEU A 168 -2.64 -4.01 17.98
C LEU A 168 -2.07 -4.13 19.40
N PHE A 169 -0.82 -4.57 19.55
CA PHE A 169 -0.21 -4.82 20.87
C PHE A 169 0.53 -3.61 21.47
N LYS A 170 1.11 -2.73 20.65
CA LYS A 170 2.03 -1.67 21.11
C LYS A 170 1.46 -0.26 20.97
N LEU A 171 0.50 -0.04 20.08
CA LEU A 171 -0.08 1.30 19.90
C LEU A 171 -1.06 1.57 21.04
N LYS A 172 -0.70 2.51 21.91
CA LYS A 172 -1.61 3.04 22.94
C LYS A 172 -2.42 4.19 22.35
N GLU A 173 -3.62 4.40 22.88
CA GLU A 173 -4.42 5.59 22.58
C GLU A 173 -3.62 6.83 22.97
N THR A 174 -3.43 7.78 22.04
CA THR A 174 -2.75 9.05 22.31
C THR A 174 -3.69 10.15 22.80
N LEU A 175 -5.00 9.98 22.56
CA LEU A 175 -6.10 10.86 22.97
C LEU A 175 -6.85 10.23 24.15
#